data_AF-A0A9J6P6U2-F1
#
_entry.id   AF-A0A9J6P6U2-F1
#
_cell.length_a   1.000
_cell.length_b   1.000
_cell.length_c   1.000
_cell.angle_alpha   90.00
_cell.angle_beta   90.00
_cell.angle_gamma   90.00
#
_symmetry.space_group_name_H-M   'P 1'
#
loop_
_entity.id
_entity.type
_entity.pdbx_description
1 polymer ?
#
loop_
_entity_poly.entity_id
_entity_poly.type
_entity_poly.pdbx_seq_one_letter_code
_entity_poly.pdbx_strand_id
1 'polypeptide(L)'
;MKQNKQMLKIIGYVVRGEKEKFILKNGVLGRGVVLVTLLSIVLGYVLGEINEDFSRFLIYLGVKVILGVIIGYFIGVNEWKFYYSIINEDYDKKVYKKMAILNGIVGWGLLCFLVQIENYIGDLTFTLIMIPVGIVLWIAGGAFFGYIMWSFIDVNGIRSSAREYNQ
;
A
#
# COMPACT_ATOMS: atom_id res chain seq x y z
N MET A 1 9.46 15.98 16.68
CA MET A 1 10.15 16.55 15.50
C MET A 1 10.48 15.59 14.34
N LYS A 2 10.58 14.25 14.51
CA LYS A 2 10.89 13.34 13.39
C LYS A 2 9.74 13.12 12.37
N GLN A 3 8.47 13.20 12.80
CA GLN A 3 7.30 13.03 11.90
C GLN A 3 7.23 14.07 10.77
N ASN A 4 7.72 15.30 10.98
CA ASN A 4 7.71 16.34 9.94
C ASN A 4 8.59 16.02 8.74
N LYS A 5 9.73 15.32 8.90
CA LYS A 5 10.68 15.15 7.78
C LYS A 5 10.16 14.27 6.65
N GLN A 6 9.42 13.21 6.95
CA GLN A 6 8.84 12.34 5.91
C GLN A 6 7.68 13.03 5.20
N MET A 7 6.83 13.72 5.95
CA MET A 7 5.72 14.49 5.39
C MET A 7 6.21 15.62 4.48
N LEU A 8 7.20 16.40 4.93
CA LEU A 8 7.84 17.44 4.12
C LEU A 8 8.49 16.87 2.84
N LYS A 9 9.06 15.67 2.91
CA LYS A 9 9.63 15.01 1.73
C LYS A 9 8.55 14.61 0.71
N ILE A 10 7.42 14.07 1.19
CA ILE A 10 6.26 13.74 0.36
C ILE A 10 5.70 15.01 -0.29
N ILE A 11 5.45 16.04 0.52
CA ILE A 11 4.93 17.32 0.07
C ILE A 11 5.89 17.97 -0.94
N GLY A 12 7.20 17.92 -0.68
CA GLY A 12 8.21 18.43 -1.59
C GLY A 12 8.24 17.72 -2.94
N TYR A 13 7.91 16.43 -3.02
CA TYR A 13 7.71 15.76 -4.31
C TYR A 13 6.49 16.33 -5.05
N VAL A 14 5.39 16.55 -4.34
CA VAL A 14 4.12 17.02 -4.89
C VAL A 14 4.21 18.45 -5.40
N VAL A 15 4.77 19.34 -4.58
CA VAL A 15 4.99 20.75 -4.93
C VAL A 15 5.93 20.89 -6.14
N ARG A 16 6.98 20.06 -6.23
CA ARG A 16 7.92 20.08 -7.38
C ARG A 16 7.36 19.40 -8.63
N GLY A 17 6.15 18.85 -8.59
CA GLY A 17 5.56 18.12 -9.72
C GLY A 17 6.28 16.81 -10.07
N GLU A 18 7.10 16.26 -9.17
CA GLU A 18 7.90 15.05 -9.39
C GLU A 18 7.06 13.76 -9.23
N LYS A 19 5.96 13.66 -9.99
CA LYS A 19 4.98 12.58 -9.89
C LYS A 19 5.60 11.20 -10.04
N GLU A 20 6.41 10.98 -11.06
CA GLU A 20 7.00 9.66 -11.34
C GLU A 20 7.96 9.24 -10.23
N LYS A 21 8.80 10.17 -9.73
CA LYS A 21 9.71 9.88 -8.61
C LYS A 21 8.94 9.56 -7.33
N PHE A 22 7.82 10.24 -7.09
CA PHE A 22 6.94 9.93 -5.96
C PHE A 22 6.36 8.51 -6.07
N ILE A 23 5.77 8.18 -7.22
CA ILE A 23 5.13 6.87 -7.45
C ILE A 23 6.16 5.76 -7.32
N LEU A 24 7.31 5.92 -7.97
CA LEU A 24 8.35 4.90 -8.00
C LEU A 24 8.97 4.69 -6.62
N LYS A 25 9.17 5.75 -5.84
CA LYS A 25 9.82 5.66 -4.53
C LYS A 25 8.88 5.20 -3.41
N ASN A 26 7.69 5.79 -3.32
CA ASN A 26 6.78 5.53 -2.20
C ASN A 26 5.83 4.37 -2.52
N GLY A 27 5.28 4.34 -3.73
CA GLY A 27 4.38 3.28 -4.18
C GLY A 27 5.13 2.00 -4.52
N VAL A 28 5.91 2.02 -5.60
CA VAL A 28 6.58 0.82 -6.14
C VAL A 28 7.66 0.29 -5.20
N LEU A 29 8.70 1.07 -4.91
CA LEU A 29 9.80 0.60 -4.08
C LEU A 29 9.38 0.41 -2.61
N GLY A 30 8.70 1.40 -2.03
CA GLY A 30 8.29 1.36 -0.62
C GLY A 30 7.29 0.26 -0.30
N ARG A 31 6.14 0.24 -1.00
CA ARG A 31 5.06 -0.72 -0.70
C ARG A 31 5.05 -1.94 -1.59
N GLY A 32 5.26 -1.76 -2.89
CA GLY A 32 5.20 -2.85 -3.86
C GLY A 32 6.34 -3.85 -3.75
N VAL A 33 7.56 -3.37 -3.51
CA VAL A 33 8.76 -4.21 -3.45
C VAL A 33 9.16 -4.48 -2.01
N VAL A 34 9.47 -3.46 -1.22
CA VAL A 34 10.05 -3.64 0.13
C VAL A 34 9.06 -4.32 1.07
N LEU A 35 7.82 -3.82 1.19
CA LEU A 35 6.85 -4.44 2.10
C LEU A 35 6.48 -5.87 1.67
N VAL A 36 6.23 -6.10 0.38
CA VAL A 36 5.90 -7.45 -0.13
C VAL A 36 7.03 -8.43 0.12
N THR A 37 8.27 -8.01 -0.14
CA THR A 37 9.45 -8.86 0.09
C THR A 37 9.62 -9.18 1.57
N LEU A 38 9.60 -8.16 2.44
CA LEU A 38 9.78 -8.36 3.88
C LEU A 38 8.68 -9.23 4.48
N LEU A 39 7.41 -8.98 4.14
CA LEU A 39 6.30 -9.77 4.66
C LEU A 39 6.35 -11.21 4.17
N SER A 40 6.74 -11.43 2.92
CA SER A 40 6.90 -12.78 2.36
C SER A 40 8.04 -13.54 3.03
N ILE A 41 9.16 -12.88 3.32
CA ILE A 41 10.28 -13.52 4.06
C ILE A 41 9.87 -13.86 5.49
N VAL A 42 9.21 -12.94 6.20
CA VAL A 42 8.76 -13.19 7.58
C VAL A 42 7.75 -14.33 7.62
N LEU A 43 6.76 -14.32 6.73
CA LEU A 43 5.74 -15.37 6.69
C LEU A 43 6.32 -16.71 6.21
N GLY A 44 7.16 -16.71 5.19
CA GLY A 44 7.83 -17.92 4.72
C GLY A 44 8.76 -18.53 5.76
N TYR A 45 9.35 -17.72 6.65
CA TYR A 45 10.11 -18.22 7.79
C TYR A 45 9.19 -18.83 8.86
N VAL A 46 8.13 -18.09 9.24
CA VAL A 46 7.18 -18.51 10.30
C VAL A 46 6.40 -19.76 9.91
N LEU A 47 6.00 -19.87 8.63
CA LEU A 47 5.25 -21.00 8.10
C LEU A 47 6.15 -22.17 7.67
N GLY A 48 7.47 -22.02 7.79
CA GLY A 48 8.44 -23.08 7.47
C GLY A 48 8.78 -23.22 5.98
N GLU A 49 8.10 -22.51 5.07
CA GLU A 49 8.30 -22.58 3.61
C GLU A 49 9.76 -22.39 3.18
N ILE A 50 10.49 -21.46 3.83
CA ILE A 50 11.91 -21.20 3.54
C ILE A 50 12.78 -22.43 3.83
N ASN A 51 12.41 -23.20 4.86
CA ASN A 51 13.17 -24.37 5.30
C ASN A 51 12.74 -25.65 4.55
N GLU A 52 11.49 -25.72 4.10
CA GLU A 52 10.92 -26.89 3.42
C GLU A 52 11.29 -26.92 1.93
N ASP A 53 11.09 -25.82 1.20
CA ASP A 53 11.43 -25.73 -0.23
C ASP A 53 11.81 -24.29 -0.61
N PHE A 54 13.07 -23.96 -0.37
CA PHE A 54 13.63 -22.64 -0.66
C PHE A 54 13.52 -22.25 -2.14
N SER A 55 13.64 -23.21 -3.06
CA SER A 55 13.58 -22.92 -4.50
C SER A 55 12.17 -22.50 -4.91
N ARG A 56 11.17 -23.22 -4.40
CA ARG A 56 9.76 -22.86 -4.58
C ARG A 56 9.46 -21.50 -3.96
N PHE A 57 9.91 -21.26 -2.73
CA PHE A 57 9.74 -19.96 -2.06
C PHE A 57 10.30 -18.81 -2.90
N LEU A 58 11.51 -18.95 -3.48
CA LEU A 58 12.10 -17.90 -4.32
C LEU A 58 11.28 -17.61 -5.59
N ILE A 59 10.73 -18.63 -6.23
CA ILE A 59 9.90 -18.45 -7.44
C ILE A 59 8.64 -17.65 -7.09
N TYR A 60 7.92 -18.04 -6.05
CA TYR A 60 6.70 -17.33 -5.65
C TYR A 60 6.99 -15.93 -5.11
N LEU A 61 8.10 -15.75 -4.38
CA LEU A 61 8.58 -14.42 -4.00
C LEU A 61 8.78 -13.53 -5.23
N GLY A 62 9.40 -14.05 -6.29
CA GLY A 62 9.55 -13.34 -7.57
C GLY A 62 8.20 -12.91 -8.17
N VAL A 63 7.24 -13.83 -8.23
CA VAL A 63 5.88 -13.53 -8.73
C VAL A 63 5.18 -12.48 -7.87
N LYS A 64 5.26 -12.61 -6.54
CA LYS A 64 4.71 -11.64 -5.59
C LYS A 64 5.32 -10.26 -5.76
N VAL A 65 6.64 -10.15 -5.94
CA VAL A 65 7.30 -8.86 -6.17
C VAL A 65 6.85 -8.24 -7.49
N ILE A 66 6.72 -9.00 -8.57
CA ILE A 66 6.22 -8.49 -9.86
C ILE A 66 4.80 -7.94 -9.72
N LEU A 67 3.90 -8.70 -9.10
CA LEU A 67 2.54 -8.25 -8.83
C LEU A 67 2.51 -7.05 -7.87
N GLY A 68 3.40 -7.06 -6.88
CA GLY A 68 3.61 -5.99 -5.92
C GLY A 68 4.03 -4.69 -6.59
N VAL A 69 4.88 -4.73 -7.63
CA VAL A 69 5.25 -3.55 -8.43
C VAL A 69 4.03 -2.92 -9.11
N ILE A 70 3.16 -3.73 -9.72
CA ILE A 70 1.94 -3.26 -10.40
C ILE A 70 0.99 -2.61 -9.39
N ILE A 71 0.74 -3.28 -8.27
CA ILE A 71 -0.12 -2.78 -7.19
C ILE A 71 0.50 -1.52 -6.57
N GLY A 72 1.80 -1.52 -6.30
CA GLY A 72 2.57 -0.40 -5.77
C GLY A 72 2.50 0.83 -6.66
N TYR A 73 2.55 0.66 -7.98
CA TYR A 73 2.37 1.75 -8.93
C TYR A 73 0.97 2.37 -8.82
N PHE A 74 -0.08 1.54 -8.81
CA PHE A 74 -1.46 2.01 -8.67
C PHE A 74 -1.69 2.76 -7.36
N ILE A 75 -1.15 2.25 -6.25
CA ILE A 75 -1.18 2.92 -4.94
C ILE A 75 -0.48 4.27 -5.02
N GLY A 76 0.73 4.32 -5.59
CA GLY A 76 1.49 5.56 -5.73
C GLY A 76 0.75 6.61 -6.55
N VAL A 77 0.05 6.22 -7.62
CA VAL A 77 -0.78 7.13 -8.41
C VAL A 77 -1.93 7.71 -7.58
N ASN A 78 -2.61 6.87 -6.79
CA ASN A 78 -3.73 7.31 -5.96
C ASN A 78 -3.28 8.22 -4.82
N GLU A 79 -2.16 7.89 -4.18
CA GLU A 79 -1.57 8.74 -3.14
C GLU A 79 -1.10 10.09 -3.68
N TRP A 80 -0.50 10.11 -4.88
CA TRP A 80 -0.15 11.37 -5.51
C TRP A 80 -1.37 12.27 -5.71
N LYS A 81 -2.44 11.72 -6.32
CA LYS A 81 -3.70 12.46 -6.55
C LYS A 81 -4.27 13.00 -5.25
N PHE A 82 -4.18 12.22 -4.19
CA PHE A 82 -4.63 12.59 -2.85
C PHE A 82 -3.85 13.76 -2.27
N TYR A 83 -2.51 13.74 -2.31
CA TYR A 83 -1.73 14.86 -1.76
C TYR A 83 -1.86 16.11 -2.63
N TYR A 84 -1.93 15.92 -3.95
CA TYR A 84 -2.13 17.00 -4.91
C TYR A 84 -3.46 17.72 -4.70
N SER A 85 -4.56 17.00 -4.46
CA SER A 85 -5.88 17.62 -4.23
C SER A 85 -5.96 18.35 -2.89
N ILE A 86 -5.28 17.87 -1.84
CA ILE A 86 -5.21 18.58 -0.56
C ILE A 86 -4.48 19.92 -0.71
N ILE A 87 -3.36 19.92 -1.43
CA ILE A 87 -2.49 21.09 -1.62
C ILE A 87 -3.17 22.15 -2.50
N ASN A 88 -3.86 21.74 -3.56
CA ASN A 88 -4.55 22.67 -4.48
C ASN A 88 -5.98 23.03 -4.04
N GLU A 89 -6.35 22.71 -2.79
CA GLU A 89 -7.64 23.08 -2.19
C GLU A 89 -8.92 22.53 -2.87
N ASP A 90 -8.81 21.61 -3.84
CA ASP A 90 -9.92 20.85 -4.46
C ASP A 90 -10.51 19.75 -3.54
N TYR A 91 -10.63 20.03 -2.24
CA TYR A 91 -10.95 19.05 -1.21
C TYR A 91 -12.46 18.81 -1.05
N ASP A 92 -12.98 17.70 -1.58
CA ASP A 92 -14.27 17.14 -1.17
C ASP A 92 -14.08 15.99 -0.17
N LYS A 93 -14.54 16.21 1.07
CA LYS A 93 -14.46 15.26 2.19
C LYS A 93 -15.10 13.90 1.88
N LYS A 94 -16.16 13.85 1.05
CA LYS A 94 -16.83 12.59 0.67
C LYS A 94 -16.00 11.79 -0.34
N VAL A 95 -15.49 12.45 -1.37
CA VAL A 95 -14.60 11.83 -2.38
C VAL A 95 -13.32 11.33 -1.71
N TYR A 96 -12.81 12.11 -0.77
CA TYR A 96 -11.62 11.80 -0.01
C TYR A 96 -11.77 10.57 0.89
N LYS A 97 -12.87 10.47 1.64
CA LYS A 97 -13.16 9.27 2.45
C LYS A 97 -13.17 8.01 1.57
N LYS A 98 -13.75 8.09 0.36
CA LYS A 98 -13.73 6.99 -0.60
C LYS A 98 -12.31 6.66 -1.07
N MET A 99 -11.48 7.66 -1.37
CA MET A 99 -10.08 7.44 -1.77
C MET A 99 -9.22 6.85 -0.65
N ALA A 100 -9.40 7.28 0.60
CA ALA A 100 -8.71 6.72 1.76
C ALA A 100 -9.10 5.25 1.99
N ILE A 101 -10.39 4.93 1.90
CA ILE A 101 -10.88 3.55 1.97
C ILE A 101 -10.33 2.71 0.82
N LEU A 102 -10.35 3.22 -0.41
CA LEU A 102 -9.80 2.54 -1.57
C LEU A 102 -8.29 2.29 -1.43
N ASN A 103 -7.53 3.28 -0.94
CA ASN A 103 -6.12 3.11 -0.63
C ASN A 103 -5.89 2.16 0.54
N GLY A 104 -6.81 2.03 1.48
CA GLY A 104 -6.78 0.98 2.50
C GLY A 104 -6.96 -0.42 1.88
N ILE A 105 -8.00 -0.58 1.05
CA ILE A 105 -8.32 -1.85 0.37
C ILE A 105 -7.17 -2.29 -0.53
N VAL A 106 -6.69 -1.40 -1.40
CA VAL A 106 -5.65 -1.73 -2.38
C VAL A 106 -4.25 -1.65 -1.77
N GLY A 107 -3.99 -0.64 -0.94
CA GLY A 107 -2.67 -0.33 -0.41
C GLY A 107 -2.23 -1.14 0.79
N TRP A 108 -3.17 -1.73 1.53
CA TRP A 108 -2.85 -2.57 2.68
C TRP A 108 -3.46 -3.94 2.52
N GLY A 109 -4.74 -3.96 2.20
CA GLY A 109 -5.42 -5.21 2.02
C GLY A 109 -4.83 -6.06 0.87
N LEU A 110 -4.75 -5.51 -0.35
CA LEU A 110 -4.45 -6.33 -1.54
C LEU A 110 -3.02 -6.84 -1.46
N LEU A 111 -2.12 -6.03 -0.90
CA LEU A 111 -0.76 -6.43 -0.60
C LEU A 111 -0.72 -7.58 0.41
N CYS A 112 -1.52 -7.54 1.48
CA CYS A 112 -1.61 -8.65 2.43
C CYS A 112 -2.15 -9.93 1.78
N PHE A 113 -3.19 -9.82 0.93
CA PHE A 113 -3.72 -10.95 0.17
C PHE A 113 -2.67 -11.56 -0.77
N LEU A 114 -1.94 -10.70 -1.49
CA LEU A 114 -0.86 -11.10 -2.38
C LEU A 114 0.22 -11.91 -1.66
N VAL A 115 0.61 -11.48 -0.46
CA VAL A 115 1.64 -12.18 0.33
C VAL A 115 1.14 -13.55 0.81
N GLN A 116 -0.17 -13.76 0.95
CA GLN A 116 -0.75 -15.02 1.42
C GLN A 116 -1.24 -15.94 0.29
N ILE A 117 -1.12 -15.55 -0.98
CA ILE A 117 -1.76 -16.27 -2.10
C ILE A 117 -1.35 -17.75 -2.19
N GLU A 118 -0.14 -18.09 -1.76
CA GLU A 118 0.43 -19.44 -1.78
C GLU A 118 -0.30 -20.40 -0.84
N ASN A 119 -0.73 -19.90 0.33
CA ASN A 119 -1.47 -20.68 1.32
C ASN A 119 -2.84 -21.15 0.81
N TYR A 120 -3.33 -20.55 -0.28
CA TYR A 120 -4.60 -20.91 -0.89
C TYR A 120 -4.45 -21.89 -2.05
N ILE A 121 -3.24 -22.19 -2.55
CA ILE A 121 -3.04 -22.96 -3.81
C ILE A 121 -2.82 -24.47 -3.56
N GLY A 122 -2.79 -24.93 -2.31
CA GLY A 122 -2.41 -26.31 -1.95
C GLY A 122 -3.47 -27.40 -2.15
N ASP A 123 -4.76 -27.10 -2.02
CA ASP A 123 -5.82 -28.13 -2.01
C ASP A 123 -7.11 -27.60 -2.68
N LEU A 124 -7.44 -28.10 -3.87
CA LEU A 124 -8.42 -27.54 -4.81
C LEU A 124 -9.80 -27.27 -4.18
N THR A 125 -10.26 -28.12 -3.25
CA THR A 125 -11.55 -27.96 -2.57
C THR A 125 -11.50 -26.90 -1.46
N PHE A 126 -10.39 -26.85 -0.73
CA PHE A 126 -10.13 -25.82 0.28
C PHE A 126 -9.91 -24.45 -0.38
N THR A 127 -9.20 -24.42 -1.51
CA THR A 127 -8.95 -23.24 -2.36
C THR A 127 -10.24 -22.55 -2.81
N LEU A 128 -11.24 -23.31 -3.27
CA LEU A 128 -12.48 -22.74 -3.83
C LEU A 128 -13.35 -22.01 -2.80
N ILE A 129 -13.31 -22.41 -1.53
CA ILE A 129 -14.09 -21.78 -0.45
C ILE A 129 -13.26 -20.70 0.25
N MET A 130 -11.97 -20.95 0.47
CA MET A 130 -11.10 -20.05 1.22
C MET A 130 -10.66 -18.83 0.42
N ILE A 131 -10.60 -18.90 -0.91
CA ILE A 131 -10.32 -17.71 -1.74
C ILE A 131 -11.42 -16.65 -1.58
N PRO A 132 -12.72 -16.94 -1.76
CA PRO A 132 -13.78 -15.96 -1.54
C PRO A 132 -13.80 -15.38 -0.12
N VAL A 133 -13.64 -16.24 0.90
CA VAL A 133 -13.60 -15.81 2.31
C VAL A 133 -12.38 -14.92 2.56
N GLY A 134 -11.21 -15.31 2.05
CA GLY A 134 -9.98 -14.54 2.13
C GLY A 134 -10.10 -13.18 1.43
N ILE A 135 -10.77 -13.11 0.26
CA ILE A 135 -11.05 -11.86 -0.45
C ILE A 135 -11.97 -10.95 0.38
N VAL A 136 -13.02 -11.50 1.00
CA VAL A 136 -13.94 -10.71 1.84
C VAL A 136 -13.24 -10.17 3.08
N LEU A 137 -12.47 -11.01 3.78
CA LEU A 137 -11.68 -10.60 4.95
C LEU A 137 -10.63 -9.56 4.57
N TRP A 138 -10.00 -9.74 3.40
CA TRP A 138 -9.08 -8.77 2.83
C TRP A 138 -9.79 -7.42 2.64
N ILE A 139 -10.89 -7.37 1.89
CA ILE A 139 -11.60 -6.13 1.58
C ILE A 139 -12.05 -5.45 2.88
N ALA A 140 -12.59 -6.21 3.83
CA ALA A 140 -13.04 -5.70 5.12
C ALA A 140 -11.87 -5.13 5.94
N GLY A 141 -10.76 -5.85 6.06
CA GLY A 141 -9.56 -5.40 6.78
C GLY A 141 -8.92 -4.18 6.12
N GLY A 142 -8.79 -4.17 4.81
CA GLY A 142 -8.28 -3.04 4.06
C GLY A 142 -9.19 -1.81 4.18
N ALA A 143 -10.51 -1.98 4.13
CA ALA A 143 -11.46 -0.89 4.34
C ALA A 143 -11.39 -0.33 5.75
N PHE A 144 -11.22 -1.19 6.77
CA PHE A 144 -11.00 -0.79 8.15
C PHE A 144 -9.71 0.02 8.32
N PHE A 145 -8.59 -0.44 7.76
CA PHE A 145 -7.34 0.32 7.75
C PHE A 145 -7.49 1.66 7.02
N GLY A 146 -8.19 1.68 5.89
CA GLY A 146 -8.46 2.92 5.16
C GLY A 146 -9.34 3.90 5.96
N TYR A 147 -10.29 3.40 6.75
CA TYR A 147 -11.08 4.21 7.67
C TYR A 147 -10.23 4.77 8.81
N ILE A 148 -9.35 3.96 9.42
CA ILE A 148 -8.40 4.42 10.43
C ILE A 148 -7.51 5.51 9.84
N MET A 149 -6.90 5.27 8.67
CA MET A 149 -6.08 6.26 7.98
C MET A 149 -6.86 7.57 7.81
N TRP A 150 -8.11 7.50 7.34
CA TRP A 150 -8.96 8.68 7.21
C TRP A 150 -9.12 9.47 8.52
N SER A 151 -9.37 8.79 9.64
CA SER A 151 -9.55 9.42 10.95
C SER A 151 -8.29 10.12 11.49
N PHE A 152 -7.10 9.72 11.02
CA PHE A 152 -5.82 10.29 11.47
C PHE A 152 -5.20 11.28 10.49
N ILE A 153 -5.83 11.57 9.33
CA ILE A 153 -5.26 12.55 8.41
C ILE A 153 -5.53 13.97 8.91
N ASP A 154 -4.44 14.65 9.28
CA ASP A 154 -4.43 16.09 9.52
C ASP A 154 -4.27 16.88 8.21
N VAL A 155 -5.41 17.24 7.60
CA VAL A 155 -5.46 18.04 6.37
C VAL A 155 -4.80 19.42 6.57
N ASN A 156 -4.95 20.01 7.76
CA ASN A 156 -4.38 21.32 8.06
C ASN A 156 -2.86 21.24 8.23
N GLY A 157 -2.37 20.14 8.82
CA GLY A 157 -0.94 19.82 8.90
C GLY A 157 -0.28 19.64 7.53
N ILE A 158 -0.98 18.99 6.59
CA ILE A 158 -0.47 18.82 5.21
C ILE A 158 -0.41 20.18 4.49
N ARG A 159 -1.44 21.03 4.64
CA ARG A 159 -1.48 22.35 4.02
C ARG A 159 -0.43 23.30 4.58
N SER A 160 -0.28 23.35 5.90
CA SER A 160 0.76 24.17 6.56
C SER A 160 2.15 23.78 6.11
N SER A 161 2.44 22.47 6.07
CA SER A 161 3.72 21.94 5.57
C SER A 161 3.98 22.28 4.09
N ALA A 162 2.94 22.35 3.26
CA ALA A 162 3.07 22.78 1.86
C ALA A 162 3.37 24.28 1.73
N ARG A 163 2.80 25.10 2.62
CA ARG A 163 3.11 26.54 2.69
C ARG A 163 4.54 26.78 3.17
N GLU A 164 4.98 26.05 4.21
CA GLU A 164 6.36 26.11 4.72
C GLU A 164 7.39 25.70 3.66
N TYR A 165 7.09 24.72 2.80
CA TYR A 165 7.99 24.30 1.74
C TYR A 165 8.14 25.33 0.60
N ASN A 166 7.15 26.22 0.43
CA ASN A 166 7.15 27.27 -0.59
C ASN A 166 7.78 28.60 -0.13
N GLN A 167 8.15 28.71 1.16
CA GLN A 167 8.88 29.85 1.73
C GLN A 167 10.39 29.59 1.69
#